data_AF-A0A026WCE7-F1
#
_entry.id   AF-A0A026WCE7-F1
#
_cell.length_a   1.000
_cell.length_b   1.000
_cell.length_c   1.000
_cell.angle_alpha   90.00
_cell.angle_beta   90.00
_cell.angle_gamma   90.00
#
_symmetry.space_group_name_H-M   'P 1'
#
loop_
_entity.id
_entity.type
_entity.pdbx_description
1 polymer ?
#
loop_
_entity_poly.entity_id
_entity_poly.type
_entity_poly.pdbx_seq_one_letter_code
_entity_poly.pdbx_strand_id
1 'polypeptide(L)'
;MAFAFDYIGSSRMIYNMKQNNFNALGGINLKLDDIKSVIEFGQLGKGKIVLHSSSKDDTTDRLSKVFNASILDDSIPPTSVQSFLEARPSLTTVVITNHGKNFKIDTTTVSWTTGKILVLIEMIVTGESAPQSANLPIPLEDFVAEMLYCYIQSAKCIQFHAASTSGAKLINQILLLYVGVHRAPNAVTTLTGQILALLTGEKLSDMNETTCHKNRLTWMGGYNFTEICINSTVNYSTAVSPAFIINSKAGDNARR
;
A
#
# COMPACT_ATOMS: atom_id res chain seq x y z
N MET A 1 4.82 -3.51 -5.15
CA MET A 1 6.22 -4.00 -5.35
C MET A 1 6.61 -4.19 -6.81
N ALA A 2 5.76 -4.76 -7.68
CA ALA A 2 6.08 -4.91 -9.12
C ALA A 2 6.06 -3.61 -9.95
N PHE A 3 6.19 -2.47 -9.28
CA PHE A 3 6.18 -1.15 -9.90
C PHE A 3 7.47 -0.89 -10.70
N ALA A 4 8.63 -1.28 -10.14
CA ALA A 4 9.95 -1.05 -10.75
C ALA A 4 10.22 -1.88 -12.03
N PHE A 5 9.33 -2.80 -12.37
CA PHE A 5 9.40 -3.62 -13.59
C PHE A 5 8.23 -3.21 -14.49
N ASP A 6 8.39 -2.12 -15.24
CA ASP A 6 7.41 -1.59 -16.19
C ASP A 6 5.98 -1.51 -15.65
N TYR A 7 5.84 -1.10 -14.39
CA TYR A 7 4.53 -0.88 -13.78
C TYR A 7 3.62 -2.12 -13.81
N ILE A 8 4.19 -3.34 -13.78
CA ILE A 8 3.45 -4.61 -13.89
C ILE A 8 2.26 -4.68 -12.92
N GLY A 9 2.45 -4.19 -11.69
CA GLY A 9 1.38 -4.17 -10.67
C GLY A 9 0.19 -3.30 -11.06
N SER A 10 0.44 -2.01 -11.34
CA SER A 10 -0.62 -1.04 -11.66
C SER A 10 -1.24 -1.30 -13.03
N SER A 11 -0.45 -1.66 -14.04
CA SER A 11 -0.97 -2.03 -15.36
C SER A 11 -1.89 -3.24 -15.29
N ARG A 12 -1.55 -4.26 -14.49
CA ARG A 12 -2.41 -5.42 -14.25
C ARG A 12 -3.70 -5.04 -13.52
N MET A 13 -3.63 -4.17 -12.52
CA MET A 13 -4.80 -3.68 -11.82
C MET A 13 -5.76 -2.95 -12.78
N ILE A 14 -5.24 -2.01 -13.57
CA ILE A 14 -6.01 -1.27 -14.60
C ILE A 14 -6.63 -2.23 -15.62
N TYR A 15 -5.88 -3.21 -16.10
CA TYR A 15 -6.40 -4.24 -16.99
C TYR A 15 -7.60 -4.96 -16.36
N ASN A 16 -7.50 -5.40 -15.11
CA ASN A 16 -8.59 -6.10 -14.43
C ASN A 16 -9.82 -5.21 -14.25
N MET A 17 -9.64 -3.92 -13.90
CA MET A 17 -10.75 -2.97 -13.78
C MET A 17 -11.46 -2.76 -15.13
N LYS A 18 -10.71 -2.61 -16.22
CA LYS A 18 -11.27 -2.49 -17.58
C LYS A 18 -12.04 -3.74 -18.03
N GLN A 19 -11.64 -4.91 -17.54
CA GLN A 19 -12.33 -6.17 -17.82
C GLN A 19 -13.46 -6.50 -16.82
N ASN A 20 -13.80 -5.58 -15.90
CA ASN A 20 -14.72 -5.82 -14.79
C ASN A 20 -14.37 -7.10 -14.01
N ASN A 21 -13.09 -7.31 -13.72
CA ASN A 21 -12.58 -8.49 -13.03
C ASN A 21 -11.63 -8.13 -11.89
N PHE A 22 -11.78 -6.93 -11.30
CA PHE A 22 -11.00 -6.52 -10.13
C PHE A 22 -11.81 -6.75 -8.85
N ASN A 23 -11.75 -7.98 -8.33
CA ASN A 23 -12.55 -8.43 -7.17
C ASN A 23 -11.78 -8.40 -5.84
N ALA A 24 -10.72 -7.61 -5.76
CA ALA A 24 -9.83 -7.59 -4.59
C ALA A 24 -10.45 -6.88 -3.37
N LEU A 25 -11.65 -6.30 -3.46
CA LEU A 25 -12.30 -5.59 -2.36
C LEU A 25 -13.40 -6.44 -1.71
N GLY A 26 -13.05 -7.63 -1.22
CA GLY A 26 -13.99 -8.51 -0.52
C GLY A 26 -15.23 -8.89 -1.34
N GLY A 27 -15.09 -9.06 -2.66
CA GLY A 27 -16.19 -9.36 -3.57
C GLY A 27 -16.83 -8.13 -4.26
N ILE A 28 -16.41 -6.92 -3.89
CA ILE A 28 -16.77 -5.70 -4.63
C ILE A 28 -15.85 -5.56 -5.85
N ASN A 29 -16.46 -5.31 -7.00
CA ASN A 29 -15.77 -5.08 -8.26
C ASN A 29 -15.58 -3.56 -8.45
N LEU A 30 -14.34 -3.10 -8.35
CA LEU A 30 -14.01 -1.68 -8.54
C LEU A 30 -13.79 -1.39 -10.03
N LYS A 31 -14.50 -0.40 -10.56
CA LYS A 31 -14.29 0.09 -11.93
C LYS A 31 -13.36 1.29 -11.92
N LEU A 32 -12.71 1.54 -13.05
CA LEU A 32 -11.85 2.72 -13.20
C LEU A 32 -12.62 4.04 -13.05
N ASP A 33 -13.89 4.05 -13.46
CA ASP A 33 -14.76 5.24 -13.36
C ASP A 33 -15.21 5.53 -11.93
N ASP A 34 -15.15 4.54 -11.03
CA ASP A 34 -15.44 4.74 -9.60
C ASP A 34 -14.33 5.53 -8.90
N ILE A 35 -13.15 5.65 -9.52
CA ILE A 35 -12.00 6.36 -8.98
C ILE A 35 -12.10 7.85 -9.30
N LYS A 36 -12.16 8.68 -8.26
CA LYS A 36 -12.21 10.15 -8.37
C LYS A 36 -10.81 10.78 -8.46
N SER A 37 -9.89 10.26 -7.65
CA SER A 37 -8.53 10.77 -7.55
C SER A 37 -7.56 9.66 -7.16
N VAL A 38 -6.29 9.79 -7.54
CA VAL A 38 -5.21 8.88 -7.12
C VAL A 38 -4.13 9.67 -6.40
N ILE A 39 -3.76 9.24 -5.20
CA ILE A 39 -2.69 9.84 -4.42
C ILE A 39 -1.61 8.77 -4.23
N GLU A 40 -0.40 9.04 -4.68
CA GLU A 40 0.74 8.12 -4.56
C GLU A 40 1.87 8.78 -3.77
N PHE A 41 2.50 8.01 -2.88
CA PHE A 41 3.71 8.44 -2.20
C PHE A 41 4.93 7.93 -2.96
N GLY A 42 5.77 8.84 -3.43
CA GLY A 42 6.99 8.51 -4.15
C GLY A 42 8.20 9.10 -3.45
N GLN A 43 9.13 8.26 -3.00
CA GLN A 43 10.43 8.69 -2.46
C GLN A 43 10.29 9.82 -1.42
N LEU A 44 9.90 9.45 -0.21
CA LEU A 44 9.86 10.36 0.93
C LEU A 44 11.12 10.18 1.79
N GLY A 45 11.60 11.27 2.35
CA GLY A 45 12.77 11.31 3.23
C GLY A 45 12.93 12.72 3.80
N LYS A 46 14.15 13.06 4.22
CA LYS A 46 14.45 14.41 4.69
C LYS A 46 14.28 15.41 3.54
N GLY A 47 13.58 16.51 3.77
CA GLY A 47 13.44 17.59 2.78
C GLY A 47 12.06 18.25 2.77
N LYS A 48 11.91 19.25 1.88
CA LYS A 48 10.64 19.90 1.63
C LYS A 48 9.75 18.99 0.79
N ILE A 49 8.49 18.86 1.18
CA ILE A 49 7.50 18.12 0.40
C ILE A 49 7.18 18.88 -0.89
N VAL A 50 7.11 18.13 -1.99
CA VAL A 50 6.71 18.60 -3.32
C VAL A 50 5.54 17.74 -3.78
N LEU A 51 4.50 18.39 -4.30
CA LEU A 51 3.33 17.75 -4.89
C LEU A 51 3.45 17.82 -6.40
N HIS A 52 3.52 16.67 -7.04
CA HIS A 52 3.52 16.51 -8.49
C HIS A 52 2.10 16.20 -8.92
N SER A 53 1.41 17.13 -9.59
CA SER A 53 -0.01 16.98 -9.92
C SER A 53 -0.27 16.90 -11.43
N SER A 54 -1.27 16.11 -11.83
CA SER A 54 -1.76 16.06 -13.21
C SER A 54 -2.75 17.18 -13.54
N SER A 55 -3.33 17.81 -12.51
CA SER A 55 -4.28 18.91 -12.67
C SER A 55 -4.41 19.68 -11.37
N LYS A 56 -4.67 20.98 -11.45
CA LYS A 56 -4.93 21.78 -10.26
C LYS A 56 -6.39 21.63 -9.82
N ASP A 57 -6.60 21.09 -8.63
CA ASP A 57 -7.93 20.85 -8.05
C ASP A 57 -7.94 21.10 -6.53
N ASP A 58 -9.13 21.00 -5.92
CA ASP A 58 -9.30 21.18 -4.47
C ASP A 58 -8.44 20.19 -3.66
N THR A 59 -8.27 18.96 -4.15
CA THR A 59 -7.41 17.97 -3.52
C THR A 59 -5.98 18.50 -3.41
N THR A 60 -5.40 18.94 -4.53
CA THR A 60 -4.02 19.44 -4.59
C THR A 60 -3.82 20.67 -3.69
N ASP A 61 -4.79 21.59 -3.67
CA ASP A 61 -4.74 22.79 -2.82
C ASP A 61 -4.82 22.45 -1.32
N ARG A 62 -5.68 21.51 -0.94
CA ARG A 62 -5.78 21.00 0.44
C ARG A 62 -4.48 20.34 0.87
N LEU A 63 -3.92 19.48 0.02
CA LEU A 63 -2.65 18.81 0.27
C LEU A 63 -1.48 19.79 0.43
N SER A 64 -1.41 20.82 -0.42
CA SER A 64 -0.36 21.84 -0.36
C SER A 64 -0.38 22.57 0.99
N LYS A 65 -1.58 22.91 1.49
CA LYS A 65 -1.76 23.56 2.80
C LYS A 65 -1.32 22.66 3.95
N VAL A 66 -1.73 21.38 3.97
CA VAL A 66 -1.38 20.42 5.03
C VAL A 66 0.13 20.21 5.11
N PHE A 67 0.77 20.03 3.97
CA PHE A 67 2.20 19.73 3.94
C PHE A 67 3.09 20.98 3.95
N ASN A 68 2.52 22.16 3.76
CA ASN A 68 3.27 23.38 3.39
C ASN A 68 4.19 23.08 2.18
N ALA A 69 3.61 22.45 1.16
CA ALA A 69 4.31 21.90 0.01
C ALA A 69 4.16 22.79 -1.22
N SER A 70 5.21 22.82 -2.05
CA SER A 70 5.13 23.41 -3.39
C SER A 70 4.46 22.45 -4.35
N ILE A 71 3.63 22.98 -5.26
CA ILE A 71 2.98 22.21 -6.32
C ILE A 71 3.79 22.36 -7.61
N LEU A 72 4.00 21.24 -8.31
CA LEU A 72 4.51 21.16 -9.66
C LEU A 72 3.39 20.60 -10.54
N ASP A 73 2.81 21.48 -11.34
CA ASP A 73 1.74 21.15 -12.29
C ASP A 73 2.31 20.45 -13.53
N ASP A 74 1.52 19.54 -14.11
CA ASP A 74 1.82 18.79 -15.34
C ASP A 74 3.19 18.09 -15.31
N SER A 75 3.62 17.67 -14.12
CA SER A 75 4.92 17.07 -13.88
C SER A 75 4.72 15.82 -13.04
N ILE A 76 4.39 14.69 -13.68
CA ILE A 76 4.24 13.41 -12.99
C ILE A 76 5.52 12.59 -13.15
N PRO A 77 6.22 12.23 -12.05
CA PRO A 77 7.40 11.39 -12.13
C PRO A 77 7.06 9.94 -12.55
N PRO A 78 8.04 9.13 -12.94
CA PRO A 78 7.85 7.69 -13.18
C PRO A 78 7.30 7.02 -11.91
N THR A 79 5.99 6.78 -11.88
CA THR A 79 5.21 6.29 -10.72
C THR A 79 4.00 5.49 -11.20
N SER A 80 3.35 4.74 -10.30
CA SER A 80 2.29 3.80 -10.66
C SER A 80 1.08 4.53 -11.25
N VAL A 81 0.90 5.80 -10.87
CA VAL A 81 -0.02 6.78 -11.45
C VAL A 81 0.02 6.81 -12.98
N GLN A 82 1.19 6.59 -13.62
CA GLN A 82 1.30 6.60 -15.08
C GLN A 82 0.32 5.61 -15.75
N SER A 83 0.18 4.40 -15.18
CA SER A 83 -0.78 3.41 -15.69
C SER A 83 -2.24 3.88 -15.61
N PHE A 84 -2.57 4.74 -14.64
CA PHE A 84 -3.90 5.32 -14.51
C PHE A 84 -4.11 6.44 -15.52
N LEU A 85 -3.13 7.32 -15.70
CA LEU A 85 -3.21 8.43 -16.66
C LEU A 85 -3.24 7.93 -18.11
N GLU A 86 -2.51 6.86 -18.43
CA GLU A 86 -2.63 6.16 -19.73
C GLU A 86 -4.04 5.65 -19.99
N ALA A 87 -4.74 5.21 -18.94
CA ALA A 87 -6.10 4.69 -19.05
C ALA A 87 -7.17 5.77 -19.01
N ARG A 88 -6.95 6.85 -18.26
CA ARG A 88 -7.85 7.98 -18.08
C ARG A 88 -7.02 9.26 -17.87
N PRO A 89 -6.69 9.99 -18.96
CA PRO A 89 -5.84 11.19 -18.88
C PRO A 89 -6.45 12.33 -18.05
N SER A 90 -7.78 12.36 -17.91
CA SER A 90 -8.50 13.37 -17.12
C SER A 90 -8.58 13.05 -15.62
N LEU A 91 -7.98 11.94 -15.16
CA LEU A 91 -7.99 11.59 -13.74
C LEU A 91 -7.10 12.55 -12.95
N THR A 92 -7.64 13.09 -11.85
CA THR A 92 -6.83 13.87 -10.91
C THR A 92 -5.87 12.94 -10.18
N THR A 93 -4.58 13.25 -10.28
CA THR A 93 -3.54 12.46 -9.63
C THR A 93 -2.53 13.36 -8.96
N VAL A 94 -2.12 13.01 -7.74
CA VAL A 94 -1.12 13.74 -6.97
C VAL A 94 -0.06 12.76 -6.48
N VAL A 95 1.20 13.00 -6.84
CA VAL A 95 2.35 12.26 -6.31
C VAL A 95 3.05 13.12 -5.26
N ILE A 96 3.13 12.62 -4.03
CA ILE A 96 3.75 13.28 -2.90
C ILE A 96 5.20 12.80 -2.79
N THR A 97 6.15 13.72 -2.92
CA THR A 97 7.60 13.40 -2.89
C THR A 97 8.38 14.40 -2.05
N ASN A 98 9.68 14.15 -1.84
CA ASN A 98 10.63 15.11 -1.26
C ASN A 98 11.56 15.77 -2.30
N HIS A 99 11.23 15.69 -3.59
CA HIS A 99 12.09 16.16 -4.68
C HIS A 99 11.32 16.91 -5.77
N GLY A 100 12.00 17.85 -6.44
CA GLY A 100 11.46 18.57 -7.61
C GLY A 100 11.60 17.73 -8.88
N LYS A 101 12.20 18.30 -9.94
CA LYS A 101 12.40 17.58 -11.21
C LYS A 101 13.45 16.47 -11.15
N ASN A 102 14.49 16.66 -10.33
CA ASN A 102 15.60 15.71 -10.20
C ASN A 102 15.58 15.09 -8.81
N PHE A 103 15.74 13.78 -8.77
CA PHE A 103 15.86 13.03 -7.54
C PHE A 103 17.31 13.00 -7.04
N LYS A 104 17.50 13.08 -5.72
CA LYS A 104 18.77 12.85 -5.04
C LYS A 104 18.58 11.72 -4.03
N ILE A 105 19.33 10.64 -4.20
CA ILE A 105 19.38 9.57 -3.20
C ILE A 105 20.26 10.05 -2.05
N ASP A 106 19.67 10.28 -0.88
CA ASP A 106 20.42 10.34 0.37
C ASP A 106 20.32 8.98 1.05
N THR A 107 21.40 8.21 1.01
CA THR A 107 21.50 6.89 1.67
C THR A 107 21.70 7.00 3.18
N THR A 108 21.89 8.21 3.71
CA THR A 108 22.37 8.41 5.09
C THR A 108 21.28 8.84 6.07
N THR A 109 20.12 9.33 5.61
CA THR A 109 19.04 9.78 6.52
C THR A 109 17.62 9.48 6.02
N VAL A 110 17.06 8.34 6.46
CA VAL A 110 15.58 8.18 6.49
C VAL A 110 15.07 8.92 7.73
N SER A 111 15.04 10.26 7.66
CA SER A 111 14.50 11.12 8.73
C SER A 111 13.04 11.45 8.41
N TRP A 112 12.15 11.12 9.35
CA TRP A 112 10.72 10.96 9.11
C TRP A 112 9.92 12.27 9.17
N THR A 113 9.06 12.46 8.17
CA THR A 113 7.97 13.45 8.14
C THR A 113 6.62 12.82 8.55
N THR A 114 6.66 11.79 9.41
CA THR A 114 5.57 10.86 9.75
C THR A 114 4.35 11.53 10.37
N GLY A 115 4.53 12.52 11.24
CA GLY A 115 3.42 13.22 11.89
C GLY A 115 2.46 13.90 10.90
N LYS A 116 2.95 14.35 9.74
CA LYS A 116 2.12 15.00 8.71
C LYS A 116 1.41 14.01 7.79
N ILE A 117 1.95 12.81 7.62
CA ILE A 117 1.40 11.79 6.72
C ILE A 117 0.19 11.08 7.34
N LEU A 118 0.10 10.96 8.67
CA LEU A 118 -1.10 10.37 9.30
C LEU A 118 -2.31 11.30 9.19
N VAL A 119 -2.11 12.60 9.49
CA VAL A 119 -3.13 13.65 9.35
C VAL A 119 -3.74 13.68 7.95
N LEU A 120 -2.94 13.31 6.93
CA LEU A 120 -3.39 13.21 5.55
C LEU A 120 -4.50 12.18 5.34
N ILE A 121 -4.34 10.95 5.85
CA ILE A 121 -5.27 9.86 5.53
C ILE A 121 -6.64 10.17 6.12
N GLU A 122 -6.68 10.65 7.36
CA GLU A 122 -7.94 11.09 7.97
C GLU A 122 -8.53 12.28 7.22
N MET A 123 -7.75 13.31 6.86
CA MET A 123 -8.29 14.45 6.14
C MET A 123 -8.82 14.12 4.73
N ILE A 124 -8.20 13.17 4.03
CA ILE A 124 -8.67 12.69 2.72
C ILE A 124 -9.98 11.89 2.88
N VAL A 125 -10.06 11.05 3.92
CA VAL A 125 -11.19 10.12 4.12
C VAL A 125 -12.39 10.81 4.78
N THR A 126 -12.18 11.68 5.76
CA THR A 126 -13.24 12.31 6.56
C THR A 126 -13.55 13.73 6.14
N GLY A 127 -12.63 14.41 5.46
CA GLY A 127 -12.76 15.84 5.18
C GLY A 127 -12.43 16.75 6.37
N GLU A 128 -12.18 16.21 7.56
CA GLU A 128 -11.92 16.94 8.79
C GLU A 128 -10.42 17.02 9.13
N SER A 129 -10.04 18.06 9.89
CA SER A 129 -8.64 18.40 10.20
C SER A 129 -8.11 17.83 11.52
N ALA A 130 -8.82 16.92 12.17
CA ALA A 130 -8.46 16.43 13.50
C ALA A 130 -8.33 14.89 13.51
N PRO A 131 -7.22 14.33 14.00
CA PRO A 131 -7.11 12.89 14.17
C PRO A 131 -8.08 12.39 15.23
N GLN A 132 -8.92 11.43 14.86
CA GLN A 132 -9.61 10.61 15.85
C GLN A 132 -8.57 9.58 16.32
N SER A 133 -8.04 9.79 17.52
CA SER A 133 -7.12 8.89 18.24
C SER A 133 -7.20 7.44 17.77
N ALA A 134 -6.32 7.03 16.86
CA ALA A 134 -6.11 5.63 16.59
C ALA A 134 -5.55 5.00 17.87
N ASN A 135 -6.22 3.99 18.42
CA ASN A 135 -5.73 3.22 19.56
C ASN A 135 -4.51 2.40 19.15
N LEU A 136 -3.36 3.08 19.03
CA LEU A 136 -2.07 2.45 18.79
C LEU A 136 -1.48 1.95 20.12
N PRO A 137 -0.79 0.80 20.12
CA PRO A 137 -0.20 0.23 21.34
C PRO A 137 0.97 1.07 21.88
N ILE A 138 1.56 1.94 21.04
CA ILE A 138 2.67 2.84 21.36
C ILE A 138 2.48 4.17 20.61
N PRO A 139 3.21 5.25 20.98
CA PRO A 139 3.22 6.49 20.21
C PRO A 139 3.47 6.23 18.72
N LEU A 140 2.81 7.00 17.86
CA LEU A 140 2.86 6.81 16.41
C LEU A 140 4.29 6.82 15.85
N GLU A 141 5.15 7.69 16.37
CA GLU A 141 6.54 7.83 15.91
C GLU A 141 7.33 6.54 16.19
N ASP A 142 7.17 5.98 17.39
CA ASP A 142 7.78 4.71 17.79
C ASP A 142 7.21 3.56 16.95
N PHE A 143 5.89 3.57 16.71
CA PHE A 143 5.25 2.59 15.84
C PHE A 143 5.85 2.59 14.43
N VAL A 144 6.03 3.76 13.82
CA VAL A 144 6.62 3.85 12.48
C VAL A 144 8.10 3.47 12.48
N ALA A 145 8.85 3.84 13.52
CA ALA A 145 10.25 3.45 13.66
C ALA A 145 10.41 1.92 13.76
N GLU A 146 9.56 1.27 14.57
CA GLU A 146 9.50 -0.19 14.69
C GLU A 146 9.09 -0.84 13.37
N MET A 147 8.08 -0.29 12.70
CA MET A 147 7.67 -0.75 11.37
C MET A 147 8.83 -0.67 10.37
N LEU A 148 9.55 0.46 10.34
CA LEU A 148 10.72 0.60 9.47
C LEU A 148 11.76 -0.48 9.78
N TYR A 149 12.11 -0.65 11.06
CA TYR A 149 13.07 -1.65 11.51
C TYR A 149 12.73 -3.05 10.95
N CYS A 150 11.45 -3.41 10.96
CA CYS A 150 10.97 -4.68 10.41
C CYS A 150 11.29 -4.88 8.91
N TYR A 151 11.24 -3.83 8.10
CA TYR A 151 11.53 -3.91 6.67
C TYR A 151 13.02 -3.79 6.34
N ILE A 152 13.75 -2.89 7.01
CA ILE A 152 15.11 -2.52 6.59
C ILE A 152 16.22 -3.17 7.41
N GLN A 153 15.92 -3.70 8.60
CA GLN A 153 16.93 -4.25 9.50
C GLN A 153 16.70 -5.74 9.75
N SER A 154 15.53 -6.12 10.26
CA SER A 154 15.19 -7.51 10.52
C SER A 154 13.70 -7.76 10.52
N ALA A 155 13.25 -8.72 9.70
CA ALA A 155 11.85 -9.18 9.74
C ALA A 155 11.49 -9.91 11.04
N LYS A 156 12.47 -10.25 11.90
CA LYS A 156 12.24 -10.78 13.24
C LYS A 156 12.03 -9.63 14.23
N CYS A 157 10.88 -8.97 14.12
CA CYS A 157 10.50 -7.81 14.92
C CYS A 157 9.13 -8.02 15.60
N ILE A 158 8.79 -7.13 16.55
CA ILE A 158 7.52 -7.21 17.32
C ILE A 158 6.31 -7.07 16.39
N GLN A 159 6.35 -6.16 15.42
CA GLN A 159 5.19 -5.89 14.55
C GLN A 159 4.85 -7.09 13.67
N PHE A 160 5.84 -7.67 12.99
CA PHE A 160 5.63 -8.87 12.18
C PHE A 160 5.30 -10.10 13.01
N HIS A 161 5.80 -10.18 14.24
CA HIS A 161 5.40 -11.25 15.15
C HIS A 161 3.92 -11.14 15.52
N ALA A 162 3.47 -9.94 15.91
CA ALA A 162 2.09 -9.69 16.28
C ALA A 162 1.11 -9.94 15.12
N ALA A 163 1.51 -9.61 13.89
CA ALA A 163 0.69 -9.79 12.69
C ALA A 163 0.72 -11.21 12.10
N SER A 164 1.73 -12.01 12.45
CA SER A 164 1.83 -13.40 11.96
C SER A 164 0.98 -14.35 12.79
N THR A 165 0.74 -15.56 12.28
CA THR A 165 0.14 -16.64 13.07
C THR A 165 0.98 -16.96 14.30
N SER A 166 0.35 -17.39 15.40
CA SER A 166 1.07 -17.77 16.61
C SER A 166 2.14 -18.84 16.33
N GLY A 167 3.33 -18.68 16.90
CA GLY A 167 4.48 -19.57 16.67
C GLY A 167 5.17 -19.44 15.30
N ALA A 168 4.82 -18.45 14.48
CA ALA A 168 5.47 -18.24 13.19
C ALA A 168 7.00 -18.01 13.33
N LYS A 169 7.77 -18.72 12.50
CA LYS A 169 9.23 -18.53 12.43
C LYS A 169 9.57 -17.40 11.47
N LEU A 170 9.87 -16.23 12.04
CA LEU A 170 10.29 -15.06 11.28
C LEU A 170 11.78 -15.12 10.93
N ILE A 171 12.10 -14.63 9.72
CA ILE A 171 13.47 -14.62 9.22
C ILE A 171 14.23 -13.48 9.91
N ASN A 172 15.38 -13.79 10.49
CA ASN A 172 16.24 -12.80 11.14
C ASN A 172 17.21 -12.15 10.14
N GLN A 173 16.66 -11.52 9.11
CA GLN A 173 17.44 -10.80 8.09
C GLN A 173 16.59 -9.68 7.48
N ILE A 174 17.25 -8.81 6.69
CA ILE A 174 16.61 -7.74 5.94
C ILE A 174 15.58 -8.34 4.96
N LEU A 175 14.41 -7.71 4.90
CA LEU A 175 13.32 -8.17 4.07
C LEU A 175 13.50 -7.67 2.62
N LEU A 176 13.82 -8.59 1.70
CA LEU A 176 14.04 -8.23 0.30
C LEU A 176 12.73 -7.79 -0.38
N LEU A 177 12.73 -6.57 -0.94
CA LEU A 177 11.58 -5.98 -1.64
C LEU A 177 11.46 -6.41 -3.12
N TYR A 178 12.41 -7.22 -3.59
CA TYR A 178 12.37 -7.77 -4.95
C TYR A 178 11.17 -8.70 -5.10
N VAL A 179 10.46 -8.57 -6.23
CA VAL A 179 9.19 -9.28 -6.47
C VAL A 179 9.36 -10.78 -6.67
N GLY A 180 10.55 -11.23 -7.07
CA GLY A 180 10.78 -12.64 -7.36
C GLY A 180 10.04 -13.11 -8.61
N VAL A 181 9.69 -14.39 -8.63
CA VAL A 181 8.97 -15.05 -9.73
C VAL A 181 7.50 -15.23 -9.33
N HIS A 182 6.57 -15.09 -10.27
CA HIS A 182 5.11 -15.06 -10.04
C HIS A 182 4.55 -16.19 -9.15
N ARG A 183 5.18 -17.37 -9.12
CA ARG A 183 4.71 -18.53 -8.33
C ARG A 183 5.49 -18.77 -7.05
N ALA A 184 6.51 -17.96 -6.76
CA ALA A 184 7.27 -18.07 -5.52
C ALA A 184 6.57 -17.26 -4.42
N PRO A 185 6.42 -17.81 -3.20
CA PRO A 185 5.96 -17.04 -2.05
C PRO A 185 6.85 -15.82 -1.85
N ASN A 186 6.24 -14.65 -1.74
CA ASN A 186 6.93 -13.40 -1.51
C ASN A 186 6.70 -12.97 -0.06
N ALA A 187 7.69 -13.22 0.80
CA ALA A 187 7.58 -13.01 2.25
C ALA A 187 7.15 -11.58 2.60
N VAL A 188 7.66 -10.58 1.86
CA VAL A 188 7.30 -9.19 2.11
C VAL A 188 5.85 -8.89 1.77
N THR A 189 5.31 -9.45 0.70
CA THR A 189 3.89 -9.30 0.35
C THR A 189 3.01 -9.90 1.45
N THR A 190 3.35 -11.10 1.94
CA THR A 190 2.61 -11.76 3.01
C THR A 190 2.65 -10.96 4.31
N LEU A 191 3.83 -10.56 4.77
CA LEU A 191 4.00 -9.80 6.02
C LEU A 191 3.35 -8.41 5.93
N THR A 192 3.41 -7.76 4.76
CA THR A 192 2.72 -6.48 4.51
C THR A 192 1.21 -6.63 4.58
N GLY A 193 0.64 -7.68 4.00
CA GLY A 193 -0.81 -7.93 4.07
C GLY A 193 -1.27 -8.29 5.49
N GLN A 194 -0.47 -9.08 6.21
CA GLN A 194 -0.75 -9.44 7.61
C GLN A 194 -0.73 -8.22 8.53
N ILE A 195 0.29 -7.36 8.45
CA ILE A 195 0.35 -6.16 9.29
C ILE A 195 -0.76 -5.18 8.95
N LEU A 196 -1.10 -5.03 7.67
CA LEU A 196 -2.24 -4.21 7.26
C LEU A 196 -3.53 -4.75 7.87
N ALA A 197 -3.74 -6.06 7.86
CA ALA A 197 -4.91 -6.69 8.46
C ALA A 197 -4.95 -6.51 9.99
N LEU A 198 -3.81 -6.58 10.69
CA LEU A 198 -3.74 -6.30 12.13
C LEU A 198 -4.12 -4.85 12.47
N LEU A 199 -3.71 -3.90 11.62
CA LEU A 199 -3.91 -2.48 11.84
C LEU A 199 -5.34 -2.02 11.50
N THR A 200 -5.92 -2.53 10.42
CA THR A 200 -7.22 -2.06 9.92
C THR A 200 -8.38 -3.00 10.23
N GLY A 201 -8.08 -4.25 10.59
CA GLY A 201 -9.10 -5.25 10.89
C GLY A 201 -9.78 -5.03 12.24
N GLU A 202 -11.05 -5.44 12.29
CA GLU A 202 -11.82 -5.53 13.51
C GLU A 202 -11.26 -6.67 14.38
N LYS A 203 -10.97 -6.34 15.65
CA LYS A 203 -10.37 -7.23 16.63
C LYS A 203 -11.47 -7.92 17.43
N LEU A 204 -11.56 -9.25 17.32
CA LEU A 204 -12.59 -10.05 17.98
C LEU A 204 -11.99 -10.78 19.19
N SER A 205 -11.92 -10.07 20.33
CA SER A 205 -11.23 -10.55 21.55
C SER A 205 -11.88 -11.78 22.21
N ASP A 206 -13.19 -11.96 22.07
CA ASP A 206 -13.91 -13.07 22.70
C ASP A 206 -13.94 -14.36 21.86
N MET A 207 -13.30 -14.34 20.68
CA MET A 207 -13.30 -15.47 19.75
C MET A 207 -12.02 -16.30 19.88
N ASN A 208 -12.16 -17.62 20.07
CA ASN A 208 -11.03 -18.55 20.09
C ASN A 208 -10.56 -18.95 18.68
N GLU A 209 -9.35 -19.51 18.58
CA GLU A 209 -8.71 -19.91 17.31
C GLU A 209 -9.59 -20.83 16.45
N THR A 210 -10.19 -21.87 17.05
CA THR A 210 -11.03 -22.83 16.32
C THR A 210 -12.26 -22.15 15.71
N THR A 211 -12.91 -21.27 16.45
CA THR A 211 -14.08 -20.53 15.97
C THR A 211 -13.67 -19.50 14.91
N CYS A 212 -12.52 -18.85 15.10
CA CYS A 212 -11.93 -17.93 14.13
C CYS A 212 -11.74 -18.59 12.76
N HIS A 213 -11.10 -19.76 12.73
CA HIS A 213 -10.89 -20.53 11.51
C HIS A 213 -12.20 -21.06 10.91
N LYS A 214 -13.15 -21.50 11.73
CA LYS A 214 -14.47 -21.92 11.26
C LYS A 214 -15.21 -20.79 10.52
N ASN A 215 -15.04 -19.55 10.99
CA ASN A 215 -15.59 -18.35 10.37
C ASN A 215 -14.73 -17.79 9.22
N ARG A 216 -13.63 -18.48 8.84
CA ARG A 216 -12.68 -18.06 7.80
C ARG A 216 -12.04 -16.69 8.09
N LEU A 217 -11.87 -16.38 9.37
CA LEU A 217 -11.18 -15.17 9.83
C LEU A 217 -9.69 -15.47 10.07
N THR A 218 -8.91 -14.41 10.29
CA THR A 218 -7.46 -14.54 10.44
C THR A 218 -7.09 -14.60 11.92
N TRP A 219 -6.46 -15.70 12.34
CA TRP A 219 -5.87 -15.81 13.67
C TRP A 219 -4.42 -15.29 13.64
N MET A 220 -4.10 -14.35 14.53
CA MET A 220 -2.78 -13.72 14.62
C MET A 220 -2.22 -13.82 16.04
N GLY A 221 -0.90 -13.72 16.20
CA GLY A 221 -0.23 -13.80 17.50
C GLY A 221 -0.53 -12.63 18.43
N GLY A 222 -0.92 -11.48 17.88
CA GLY A 222 -1.22 -10.28 18.66
C GLY A 222 0.01 -9.70 19.36
N TYR A 223 -0.16 -8.52 19.96
CA TYR A 223 0.89 -7.94 20.79
C TYR A 223 1.00 -8.71 22.11
N ASN A 224 2.21 -8.86 22.64
CA ASN A 224 2.45 -9.61 23.89
C ASN A 224 1.90 -11.04 23.88
N PHE A 225 1.83 -11.70 22.71
CA PHE A 225 1.32 -13.06 22.56
C PHE A 225 -0.13 -13.21 23.07
N THR A 226 -0.94 -12.16 22.99
CA THR A 226 -2.35 -12.24 23.42
C THR A 226 -3.16 -13.21 22.57
N GLU A 227 -2.72 -13.43 21.32
CA GLU A 227 -3.44 -14.12 20.26
C GLU A 227 -4.81 -13.47 19.97
N ILE A 228 -5.14 -13.27 18.71
CA ILE A 228 -6.34 -12.51 18.38
C ILE A 228 -6.94 -12.93 17.06
N CYS A 229 -8.28 -13.03 17.04
CA CYS A 229 -9.03 -13.22 15.82
C CYS A 229 -9.30 -11.86 15.17
N ILE A 230 -9.05 -11.76 13.87
CA ILE A 230 -9.20 -10.54 13.10
C ILE A 230 -10.13 -10.75 11.91
N ASN A 231 -11.14 -9.89 11.83
CA ASN A 231 -11.97 -9.72 10.67
C ASN A 231 -11.45 -8.53 9.84
N SER A 232 -10.97 -8.80 8.63
CA SER A 232 -10.31 -7.79 7.80
C SER A 232 -10.77 -7.87 6.35
N THR A 233 -10.77 -6.72 5.68
CA THR A 233 -11.06 -6.59 4.24
C THR A 233 -9.80 -6.68 3.38
N VAL A 234 -8.62 -6.86 3.98
CA VAL A 234 -7.36 -7.00 3.26
C VAL A 234 -7.40 -8.22 2.34
N ASN A 235 -6.96 -8.02 1.11
CA ASN A 235 -6.97 -9.06 0.09
C ASN A 235 -5.75 -8.93 -0.83
N TYR A 236 -5.48 -9.99 -1.59
CA TYR A 236 -4.38 -10.04 -2.54
C TYR A 236 -4.92 -10.05 -3.98
N SER A 237 -4.25 -9.30 -4.86
CA SER A 237 -4.51 -9.33 -6.29
C SER A 237 -3.26 -9.76 -7.05
N THR A 238 -3.44 -10.59 -8.08
CA THR A 238 -2.33 -11.00 -8.95
C THR A 238 -1.73 -9.81 -9.70
N ALA A 239 -0.41 -9.64 -9.60
CA ALA A 239 0.38 -8.63 -10.30
C ALA A 239 1.31 -9.29 -11.34
N VAL A 240 0.76 -9.60 -12.52
CA VAL A 240 1.49 -10.17 -13.68
C VAL A 240 1.16 -9.33 -14.90
N SER A 241 2.15 -9.08 -15.76
CA SER A 241 1.95 -8.29 -16.97
C SER A 241 0.77 -8.84 -17.79
N PRO A 242 -0.17 -7.97 -18.21
CA PRO A 242 -1.27 -8.35 -19.09
C PRO A 242 -0.83 -9.06 -20.37
N ALA A 243 0.40 -8.82 -20.86
CA ALA A 243 0.94 -9.45 -22.05
C ALA A 243 0.94 -10.99 -21.97
N PHE A 244 1.20 -11.56 -20.79
CA PHE A 244 1.17 -13.02 -20.59
C PHE A 244 -0.23 -13.63 -20.71
N ILE A 245 -1.28 -12.82 -20.60
CA ILE A 245 -2.69 -13.26 -20.63
C ILE A 245 -3.29 -13.02 -22.02
N ILE A 246 -2.89 -11.94 -22.67
CA ILE A 246 -3.32 -11.64 -24.04
C ILE A 246 -2.67 -12.64 -25.00
N ASN A 247 -1.37 -12.91 -24.85
CA ASN A 247 -0.65 -13.84 -25.72
C ASN A 247 -1.14 -15.29 -25.58
N SER A 248 -1.56 -15.72 -24.39
CA SER A 248 -2.15 -17.05 -24.22
C SER A 248 -3.47 -17.18 -25.00
N LYS A 249 -4.31 -16.13 -24.99
CA LYS A 249 -5.56 -16.10 -25.76
C LYS A 249 -5.33 -16.05 -27.28
N ALA A 250 -4.29 -15.33 -27.73
CA ALA A 250 -3.93 -15.27 -29.14
C ALA A 250 -3.42 -16.63 -29.68
N GLY A 251 -2.66 -17.37 -28.87
CA GLY A 251 -2.19 -18.72 -29.21
C GLY A 251 -3.30 -19.76 -29.30
N ASP A 252 -4.35 -19.64 -28.50
CA ASP A 252 -5.52 -20.55 -28.54
C ASP A 252 -6.43 -20.28 -29.75
N ASN A 253 -6.55 -19.02 -30.18
CA ASN A 253 -7.29 -18.67 -31.39
C ASN A 253 -6.57 -19.05 -32.68
N ALA A 254 -5.24 -19.22 -32.66
CA ALA A 254 -4.46 -19.71 -33.80
C ALA A 254 -4.48 -21.25 -33.95
N ARG A 255 -5.11 -21.97 -33.01
CA ARG A 255 -5.26 -23.44 -33.03
C ARG A 255 -6.71 -23.90 -33.26
N ARG A 256 -7.61 -23.01 -33.70
CA ARG A 256 -8.97 -23.34 -34.13
C ARG A 256 -9.14 -23.09 -35.62
#